data_AF-A0A536X4Q0-F1
#
_entry.id   AF-A0A536X4Q0-F1
#
_cell.length_a   1.000
_cell.length_b   1.000
_cell.length_c   1.000
_cell.angle_alpha   90.00
_cell.angle_beta   90.00
_cell.angle_gamma   90.00
#
_symmetry.space_group_name_H-M   'P 1'
#
loop_
_entity.id
_entity.type
_entity.pdbx_description
1 polymer ?
#
loop_
_entity_poly.entity_id
_entity_poly.type
_entity_poly.pdbx_seq_one_letter_code
_entity_poly.pdbx_strand_id
1 'polypeptide(L)' 'MGKVTGFLEHERLEEPHEAAEARKKHYREFYVRLADDAAGVQGARCMDCGIPFCMSGCPVNNIIPD' A
#
# COMPACT_ATOMS: atom_id res chain seq x y z
N MET A 1 -3.98 -5.07 12.98
CA MET A 1 -2.99 -5.52 11.98
C MET A 1 -3.14 -7.01 11.67
N GLY A 2 -2.58 -7.45 10.54
CA GLY A 2 -2.54 -8.87 10.14
C GLY A 2 -1.51 -9.67 10.95
N LYS A 3 -0.98 -10.74 10.36
CA LYS A 3 0.08 -11.55 10.96
C LYS A 3 1.40 -10.79 10.90
N VAL A 4 2.18 -10.75 11.98
CA VAL A 4 3.50 -10.06 12.03
C VAL A 4 4.45 -10.52 10.91
N THR A 5 4.35 -11.78 10.49
CA THR A 5 5.12 -12.37 9.38
C THR A 5 4.43 -12.25 8.02
N GLY A 6 3.33 -11.51 7.90
CA GLY A 6 2.53 -11.42 6.66
C GLY A 6 3.34 -10.93 5.46
N PHE A 7 4.39 -10.14 5.69
CA PHE A 7 5.32 -9.71 4.65
C PHE A 7 6.17 -10.84 4.02
N LEU A 8 6.31 -11.98 4.71
CA LEU A 8 6.97 -13.19 4.20
C LEU A 8 6.02 -14.08 3.41
N GLU A 9 4.71 -13.99 3.68
CA GLU A 9 3.68 -14.87 3.13
C GLU A 9 2.96 -14.28 1.91
N HIS A 10 2.87 -12.95 1.84
CA HIS A 10 2.23 -12.24 0.75
C HIS A 10 3.27 -11.41 0.02
N GLU A 11 3.28 -11.39 -1.30
CA GLU A 11 4.12 -10.44 -2.05
C GLU A 11 3.52 -9.03 -2.01
N ARG A 12 4.33 -8.01 -2.31
CA ARG A 12 3.83 -6.63 -2.42
C ARG A 12 2.89 -6.54 -3.62
N LEU A 13 1.68 -6.06 -3.38
CA LEU A 13 0.72 -5.76 -4.43
C LEU A 13 0.88 -4.30 -4.87
N GLU A 14 1.01 -4.09 -6.18
CA GLU A 14 1.01 -2.77 -6.79
C GLU A 14 -0.39 -2.44 -7.31
N GLU A 15 -0.81 -1.18 -7.18
CA GLU A 15 -2.05 -0.71 -7.79
C GLU A 15 -1.95 -0.83 -9.33
N PRO A 16 -2.92 -1.48 -9.98
CA PRO A 16 -2.96 -1.53 -11.43
C PRO A 16 -3.03 -0.12 -11.99
N HIS A 17 -2.41 0.09 -13.15
CA HIS A 17 -2.41 1.39 -13.78
C HIS A 17 -2.45 1.27 -15.29
N GLU A 18 -2.98 2.31 -15.94
CA GLU A 18 -3.05 2.33 -17.39
C GLU A 18 -1.65 2.32 -18.02
N ALA A 19 -1.55 1.67 -19.19
CA ALA A 19 -0.34 1.65 -19.98
C ALA A 19 0.13 3.07 -20.35
N ALA A 20 1.44 3.26 -20.46
CA ALA A 20 2.04 4.57 -20.71
C ALA A 20 1.45 5.29 -21.95
N GLU A 21 1.18 4.55 -23.03
CA GLU A 21 0.61 5.11 -24.26
C GLU A 21 -0.86 5.50 -24.15
N ALA A 22 -1.61 4.91 -23.22
CA ALA A 22 -2.98 5.29 -22.92
C ALA A 22 -3.02 6.57 -22.07
N ARG A 23 -2.30 6.58 -20.95
CA ARG A 23 -2.31 7.70 -19.98
C ARG A 23 -1.73 9.01 -20.51
N LYS A 24 -0.92 8.98 -21.58
CA LYS A 24 -0.44 10.21 -22.28
C LYS A 24 -1.56 10.99 -22.98
N LYS A 25 -2.74 10.39 -23.19
CA LYS A 25 -3.83 10.97 -23.97
C LYS A 25 -4.83 11.78 -23.13
N HIS A 26 -4.64 11.83 -21.81
CA HIS A 26 -5.49 12.58 -20.89
C HIS A 26 -4.74 13.02 -19.63
N TYR A 27 -5.39 13.88 -18.83
CA TYR A 27 -4.89 14.36 -17.54
C TYR A 27 -5.63 13.78 -16.33
N ARG A 28 -6.50 12.79 -16.56
CA ARG A 28 -7.18 12.05 -15.48
C ARG A 28 -6.22 11.09 -14.77
N GLU A 29 -6.56 10.74 -13.53
CA GLU A 29 -5.89 9.68 -12.76
C GLU A 29 -5.86 8.38 -13.56
N PHE A 30 -4.75 7.66 -13.47
CA PHE A 30 -4.50 6.44 -14.24
C PHE A 30 -4.16 5.25 -13.34
N TYR A 31 -3.98 5.45 -12.03
CA TYR A 31 -3.97 4.37 -11.05
C TYR A 31 -5.39 3.93 -10.72
N VAL A 32 -5.57 2.62 -10.63
CA VAL A 32 -6.80 1.96 -10.21
C VAL A 32 -6.58 1.46 -8.79
N ARG A 33 -7.49 1.81 -7.89
CA ARG A 33 -7.45 1.35 -6.49
C ARG A 33 -7.48 -0.16 -6.43
N LEU A 34 -6.73 -0.73 -5.48
CA LEU A 34 -6.90 -2.14 -5.12
C LEU A 34 -8.36 -2.38 -4.69
N ALA A 35 -8.90 -3.54 -5.07
CA ALA A 35 -10.13 -4.04 -4.46
C ALA A 35 -9.92 -4.29 -2.96
N ASP A 36 -10.99 -4.25 -2.17
CA ASP A 36 -10.90 -4.29 -0.71
C ASP A 36 -10.22 -5.57 -0.19
N ASP A 37 -10.39 -6.70 -0.87
CA ASP A 37 -9.73 -7.96 -0.57
C ASP A 37 -8.21 -7.89 -0.78
N ALA A 38 -7.78 -7.37 -1.92
CA ALA A 38 -6.36 -7.16 -2.25
C ALA A 38 -5.73 -6.10 -1.34
N ALA A 39 -6.46 -5.02 -1.02
CA ALA A 39 -6.03 -4.01 -0.07
C ALA A 39 -5.83 -4.60 1.34
N GLY A 40 -6.73 -5.51 1.76
CA GLY A 40 -6.60 -6.26 3.00
C GLY A 40 -5.34 -7.12 3.04
N VAL A 41 -5.02 -7.84 1.95
CA VAL A 41 -3.78 -8.62 1.81
C VAL A 41 -2.55 -7.72 1.88
N GLN A 42 -2.56 -6.58 1.18
CA GLN A 42 -1.46 -5.63 1.22
C GLN A 42 -1.26 -5.03 2.62
N GLY A 43 -2.35 -4.68 3.32
CA GLY A 43 -2.31 -4.18 4.70
C GLY A 43 -1.83 -5.22 5.71
N ALA A 44 -2.14 -6.50 5.48
CA ALA A 44 -1.68 -7.62 6.31
C ALA A 44 -0.15 -7.83 6.28
N ARG A 45 0.58 -7.16 5.36
CA ARG A 45 2.04 -7.17 5.34
C ARG A 45 2.68 -6.25 6.40
N CYS A 46 1.91 -5.37 7.04
CA CYS A 46 2.44 -4.56 8.14
C CYS A 46 2.91 -5.46 9.29
N MET A 47 4.13 -5.22 9.77
CA MET A 47 4.74 -6.01 10.85
C MET A 47 4.30 -5.58 12.25
N ASP A 48 3.52 -4.49 12.36
CA ASP A 48 3.21 -3.86 13.64
C ASP A 48 4.48 -3.59 14.48
N CYS A 49 5.44 -2.89 13.86
CA CYS A 49 6.78 -2.70 14.42
C CYS A 49 6.74 -1.98 15.77
N GLY A 50 7.49 -2.47 16.76
CA GLY A 50 7.63 -1.79 18.06
C GLY A 50 8.23 -0.38 17.98
N ILE A 51 9.07 -0.11 16.96
CA ILE A 51 9.51 1.25 16.59
C ILE A 51 9.05 1.52 15.15
N PRO A 52 7.89 2.16 14.93
CA PRO A 52 7.33 2.35 13.60
C PRO A 52 8.02 3.51 12.87
N PHE A 53 9.11 3.22 12.17
CA PHE A 53 9.83 4.22 11.37
C PHE A 53 8.95 4.89 10.29
N CYS A 54 7.90 4.22 9.83
CA CYS A 54 6.92 4.81 8.92
C CYS A 54 6.23 6.04 9.53
N MET A 55 5.91 6.02 10.83
CA MET A 55 5.29 7.15 11.53
C MET A 55 6.28 8.29 11.69
N SER A 56 7.51 8.02 12.14
CA SER A 56 8.57 9.04 12.27
C SER A 56 9.01 9.63 10.92
N GLY A 57 8.89 8.87 9.84
CA GLY A 57 9.15 9.34 8.48
C GLY A 57 8.00 10.14 7.87
N CYS A 58 6.81 10.09 8.46
CA CYS A 58 5.65 10.84 8.00
C CYS A 58 5.68 12.26 8.59
N PRO A 59 5.83 13.32 7.77
CA PRO A 59 5.98 14.69 8.28
C PRO A 59 4.74 15.22 9.02
N VAL A 60 3.58 14.58 8.83
CA VAL A 60 2.32 14.91 9.50
C VAL A 60 1.96 13.95 10.64
N ASN A 61 2.86 13.04 11.01
CA ASN A 61 2.70 12.11 12.14
C ASN A 61 1.42 11.26 12.09
N ASN A 62 1.08 10.70 10.93
CA ASN A 62 -0.03 9.75 10.82
C ASN A 62 0.27 8.48 11.64
N ILE A 63 -0.74 7.97 12.33
CA ILE A 63 -0.67 6.71 13.08
C ILE A 63 -0.88 5.57 12.07
N ILE A 64 0.21 5.10 11.45
CA ILE A 64 0.15 4.16 10.31
C ILE A 64 -0.15 2.71 10.70
N PRO A 65 0.39 2.15 11.81
CA PRO A 65 0.09 0.77 12.18
C PRO A 65 -1.34 0.53 12.69
N ASP A 66 -2.06 1.57 13.11
CA ASP A 66 -3.45 1.52 13.58
C ASP A 66 -4.45 1.69 12.43
#